data_AF-A0A5B0C4I2-F1
#
_entry.id   AF-A0A5B0C4I2-F1
#
_cell.length_a   1.000
_cell.length_b   1.000
_cell.length_c   1.000
_cell.angle_alpha   90.00
_cell.angle_beta   90.00
_cell.angle_gamma   90.00
#
_symmetry.space_group_name_H-M   'P 1'
#
loop_
_entity.id
_entity.type
_entity.pdbx_description
1 polymer ?
#
loop_
_entity_poly.entity_id
_entity_poly.type
_entity_poly.pdbx_seq_one_letter_code
_entity_poly.pdbx_strand_id
1 'polypeptide(L)' 'MSDDSEANIATADALTLLLHNQHAICAAIEEVTKWLSENGVGNVAANAIAAMETLDRNAQDITGAIMRLRQL' A
#
# COMPACT_ATOMS: atom_id res chain seq x y z
N MET A 1 -3.15 28.74 -12.71
CA MET A 1 -3.66 27.35 -12.62
C MET A 1 -5.01 27.45 -11.96
N SER A 2 -6.02 26.66 -12.35
CA SER A 2 -7.30 26.68 -11.64
C SER A 2 -7.13 26.02 -10.27
N ASP A 3 -7.88 26.47 -9.26
CA ASP A 3 -7.85 25.90 -7.90
C ASP A 3 -8.09 24.37 -7.93
N ASP A 4 -8.89 23.89 -8.88
CA ASP A 4 -9.15 22.45 -9.09
C ASP A 4 -7.87 21.66 -9.44
N SER A 5 -6.94 22.26 -10.19
CA SER A 5 -5.68 21.62 -10.58
C SER A 5 -4.74 21.47 -9.38
N GLU A 6 -4.67 22.49 -8.51
CA GLU A 6 -3.87 22.42 -7.29
C GLU A 6 -4.44 21.39 -6.30
N ALA A 7 -5.77 21.32 -6.17
CA ALA A 7 -6.45 20.31 -5.37
C ALA A 7 -6.19 18.88 -5.87
N ASN A 8 -6.22 18.66 -7.19
CA ASN A 8 -5.89 17.37 -7.80
C ASN A 8 -4.44 16.96 -7.52
N ILE A 9 -3.48 17.88 -7.64
CA ILE A 9 -2.07 17.64 -7.34
C ILE A 9 -1.88 17.27 -5.87
N ALA A 10 -2.43 18.07 -4.95
CA ALA A 10 -2.32 17.82 -3.51
C ALA A 10 -2.94 16.46 -3.12
N THR A 11 -4.06 16.10 -3.74
CA THR A 11 -4.71 14.79 -3.53
C THR A 11 -3.85 13.65 -4.06
N ALA A 12 -3.28 13.79 -5.26
CA ALA A 12 -2.40 12.77 -5.85
C ALA A 12 -1.12 12.58 -5.02
N ASP A 13 -0.56 13.64 -4.44
CA ASP A 13 0.62 13.57 -3.58
C ASP A 13 0.30 12.90 -2.25
N ALA A 14 -0.84 13.22 -1.63
CA ALA A 14 -1.30 12.52 -0.42
C ALA A 14 -1.53 11.03 -0.67
N LEU A 15 -2.14 10.67 -1.80
CA LEU A 15 -2.31 9.27 -2.21
C LEU A 15 -0.97 8.58 -2.50
N THR A 16 0.04 9.30 -2.99
CA THR A 16 1.39 8.76 -3.19
C THR A 16 2.03 8.39 -1.84
N LEU A 17 1.87 9.23 -0.81
CA LEU A 17 2.31 8.89 0.55
C LEU A 17 1.57 7.67 1.10
N LEU A 18 0.27 7.57 0.85
CA LEU A 18 -0.51 6.40 1.26
C LEU A 18 -0.07 5.12 0.52
N LEU A 19 0.27 5.22 -0.77
CA LEU A 19 0.85 4.11 -1.54
C LEU A 19 2.17 3.62 -0.92
N HIS A 20 3.04 4.54 -0.50
CA HIS A 20 4.27 4.16 0.20
C HIS A 20 3.97 3.42 1.52
N ASN A 21 2.93 3.82 2.26
CA ASN A 21 2.53 3.10 3.47
C ASN A 21 2.06 1.67 3.16
N GLN A 22 1.35 1.45 2.04
CA GLN A 22 0.96 0.09 1.64
C GLN A 22 2.19 -0.82 1.48
N HIS A 23 3.22 -0.36 0.75
CA HIS A 23 4.44 -1.12 0.55
C HIS A 23 5.24 -1.30 1.84
N ALA A 24 5.36 -0.25 2.66
CA ALA A 24 6.11 -0.31 3.92
C ALA A 24 5.49 -1.30 4.91
N ILE A 25 4.16 -1.32 5.03
CA ILE A 25 3.44 -2.26 5.90
C ILE A 25 3.56 -3.68 5.34
N CYS A 26 3.44 -3.85 4.02
CA CYS A 26 3.59 -5.17 3.38
C CYS A 26 4.96 -5.78 3.68
N ALA A 27 6.03 -5.00 3.47
CA ALA A 27 7.39 -5.42 3.80
C ALA A 27 7.59 -5.72 5.29
N ALA A 28 7.01 -4.92 6.19
CA ALA A 28 7.08 -5.18 7.63
C ALA A 28 6.38 -6.48 8.03
N ILE A 29 5.21 -6.77 7.44
CA ILE A 29 4.49 -8.03 7.66
C ILE A 29 5.27 -9.22 7.11
N GLU A 30 5.86 -9.08 5.91
CA GLU A 30 6.69 -10.12 5.30
C GLU A 30 7.87 -10.51 6.20
N GLU A 31 8.61 -9.51 6.70
CA GLU A 31 9.78 -9.74 7.56
C GLU A 31 9.40 -10.39 8.90
N VAL A 32 8.33 -9.92 9.56
CA VAL A 32 7.84 -10.52 10.81
C VAL A 32 7.37 -11.96 10.57
N THR A 33 6.68 -12.22 9.47
CA THR A 33 6.17 -13.55 9.12
C THR A 33 7.32 -14.52 8.85
N LYS A 34 8.35 -14.06 8.14
CA LYS A 34 9.57 -14.83 7.90
C LYS A 34 10.27 -15.16 9.21
N TRP A 35 10.48 -14.18 10.09
CA TRP A 35 11.09 -14.40 11.40
C TRP A 35 10.30 -15.41 12.24
N LEU A 36 8.97 -15.33 12.27
CA LEU A 36 8.12 -16.29 12.99
C LEU A 36 8.23 -17.71 12.42
N SER A 37 8.29 -17.85 11.09
CA SER A 37 8.47 -19.15 10.42
C SER A 37 9.83 -19.77 10.75
N GLU A 38 10.89 -18.97 10.74
CA GLU A 38 12.26 -19.40 11.09
C GLU A 38 12.37 -19.83 12.57
N ASN A 39 11.53 -19.27 13.44
CA ASN A 39 11.49 -19.59 14.88
C ASN A 39 10.42 -20.66 15.24
N GLY A 40 9.89 -21.40 14.26
CA GLY A 40 9.02 -22.55 14.50
C GLY A 40 7.55 -22.24 14.79
N VAL A 41 7.11 -20.99 14.59
CA VAL A 41 5.71 -20.57 14.78
C VAL A 41 4.93 -20.74 13.48
N GLY A 42 4.58 -21.99 13.15
CA GLY A 42 4.05 -22.37 11.83
C GLY A 42 2.61 -21.92 11.48
N ASN A 43 1.87 -21.27 12.40
CA ASN A 43 0.44 -20.97 12.20
C ASN A 43 0.12 -19.49 11.86
N VAL A 44 1.13 -18.63 11.69
CA VAL A 44 0.91 -17.18 11.44
C VAL A 44 0.92 -16.83 9.94
N ALA A 45 1.43 -17.72 9.09
CA ALA A 45 1.64 -17.44 7.67
C ALA A 45 0.35 -17.14 6.88
N ALA A 46 -0.75 -17.87 7.12
CA ALA A 46 -1.98 -17.70 6.33
C ALA A 46 -2.63 -16.33 6.53
N ASN A 47 -2.70 -15.84 7.78
CA ASN A 47 -3.25 -14.52 8.08
C ASN A 47 -2.35 -13.40 7.55
N ALA A 48 -1.04 -13.58 7.63
CA ALA A 48 -0.08 -12.63 7.06
C ALA A 48 -0.19 -12.54 5.54
N ILE A 49 -0.32 -13.67 4.85
CA ILE A 49 -0.52 -13.72 3.38
C ILE A 49 -1.79 -12.95 3.01
N ALA A 50 -2.93 -13.24 3.66
CA ALA A 50 -4.19 -12.54 3.39
C ALA A 50 -4.09 -11.02 3.64
N ALA A 51 -3.34 -10.60 4.66
CA ALA A 51 -3.09 -9.19 4.93
C ALA A 51 -2.24 -8.55 3.82
N MET A 52 -1.17 -9.20 3.37
CA MET A 52 -0.32 -8.72 2.27
C MET A 52 -1.08 -8.64 0.94
N GLU A 53 -1.92 -9.62 0.62
CA GLU A 53 -2.81 -9.58 -0.56
C GLU A 53 -3.76 -8.37 -0.53
N THR A 54 -4.29 -8.04 0.66
CA THR A 54 -5.14 -6.85 0.84
C THR A 54 -4.33 -5.57 0.62
N LEU A 55 -3.09 -5.51 1.12
CA LEU A 55 -2.22 -4.34 0.94
C LEU A 55 -1.85 -4.12 -0.53
N ASP A 56 -1.56 -5.20 -1.25
CA ASP A 56 -1.26 -5.18 -2.69
C ASP A 56 -2.46 -4.72 -3.50
N ARG A 57 -3.66 -5.20 -3.18
CA ARG A 57 -4.88 -4.76 -3.86
C ARG A 57 -5.11 -3.26 -3.68
N ASN A 58 -4.96 -2.78 -2.45
CA ASN A 58 -5.07 -1.35 -2.15
C ASN A 58 -4.00 -0.54 -2.88
N ALA A 59 -2.75 -1.03 -2.98
CA ALA A 59 -1.68 -0.36 -3.71
C ALA A 59 -2.01 -0.21 -5.20
N GLN A 60 -2.59 -1.24 -5.83
CA GLN A 60 -3.07 -1.19 -7.22
C GLN A 60 -4.17 -0.14 -7.41
N ASP A 61 -5.19 -0.16 -6.55
CA ASP A 61 -6.33 0.75 -6.66
C ASP A 61 -5.91 2.22 -6.39
N ILE A 62 -5.02 2.46 -5.42
CA ILE A 62 -4.43 3.79 -5.15
C ILE A 62 -3.60 4.28 -6.35
N THR A 63 -2.77 3.40 -6.93
CA THR A 63 -1.99 3.74 -8.14
C THR A 63 -2.91 4.18 -9.28
N GLY A 64 -4.02 3.45 -9.49
CA GLY A 64 -5.03 3.82 -10.47
C GLY A 64 -5.67 5.19 -10.19
N ALA A 65 -5.95 5.51 -8.93
CA ALA A 65 -6.48 6.82 -8.54
C ALA A 65 -5.49 7.96 -8.78
N ILE A 66 -4.21 7.77 -8.43
CA ILE A 66 -3.13 8.75 -8.69
C ILE A 66 -3.01 9.04 -10.18
N MET A 67 -3.02 8.00 -11.03
CA MET A 67 -2.92 8.17 -12.48
C MET A 67 -4.09 8.98 -13.05
N ARG A 68 -5.32 8.73 -12.56
CA ARG A 68 -6.51 9.49 -12.99
C ARG A 68 -6.41 10.95 -12.56
N LEU A 69 -6.07 11.23 -11.31
CA LEU A 69 -5.96 12.61 -10.79
C LEU A 69 -4.91 13.44 -11.54
N ARG A 70 -3.79 12.82 -11.94
CA ARG A 70 -2.73 13.50 -12.71
C ARG A 70 -3.11 13.80 -14.16
N GLN A 71 -4.21 13.23 -14.67
CA GLN A 71 -4.72 13.47 -16.02
C GLN A 71 -5.84 14.52 -16.07
N LEU A 72 -6.38 14.93 -14.91
CA LEU A 72 -7.47 15.91 -14.76
C LEU A 72 -6.91 17.32 -14.53
#